data_AF-A0A177T5A4-F1
#
_entry.id   AF-A0A177T5A4-F1
#
_cell.length_a   1.000
_cell.length_b   1.000
_cell.length_c   1.000
_cell.angle_alpha   90.00
_cell.angle_beta   90.00
_cell.angle_gamma   90.00
#
_symmetry.space_group_name_H-M   'P 1'
#
loop_
_entity.id
_entity.type
_entity.pdbx_description
1 polymer ?
#
loop_
_entity_poly.entity_id
_entity_poly.type
_entity_poly.pdbx_seq_one_letter_code
_entity_poly.pdbx_strand_id
1 'polypeptide(L)'
;MWSPRISKHTLGSTLTLIVGLLALGAQASFIPSTQRSDSIALLSRYGTGGAQRPGQSCTFNDDASMDDCAITQCDPGTNCYPDGTCGHRCFFVSLGNSGCIADDECSLGGCVNGECAMVPTGGSCHLNKNCASALCSEAGVCIDPAPKSQKINQICAGPTVCLSNDCSDQYEPRNICRGGGTICETISRCGPYGIGQQCASTAECAEGACSASGTCQYLPVGAVCDPGQNQQCNTRRCKSPDGINSYCVARGGGESCNVDADCSTGSCAFVTMRGYFCKQNNFGETCRDLRDCLSNNCASSTNTCLAPVGATCSNNAMCASGLCEGGKCSKLGFQDTCTSAVECMSSTCNVGATSCGPEGCFTTQGCSASSTGAACVDDGDCGSGSWCSGSIVGFKSGKCAVGTRPASTTTSKATSTTSKASTTTTSIKTTSKATSSSATTSKSTTSVKSTSTSVKSTSTSTKSATSTTSKSTTTTKATTTSKTTTKASSTTALPSAAACTANAVCKSGYCRKALLSDGVTRASTGTCDAKKASGARCYQNGGCISGTCDKTKGVCL
;
A
#
# COMPACT_ATOMS: atom_id res chain seq x y z
N MET A 1 -33.37 -22.03 4.18
CA MET A 1 -34.06 -23.29 3.85
C MET A 1 -33.31 -23.96 2.72
N TRP A 2 -32.90 -25.21 2.95
CA TRP A 2 -32.37 -26.22 2.02
C TRP A 2 -30.88 -26.18 1.64
N SER A 3 -30.14 -27.05 2.35
CA SER A 3 -29.10 -27.97 1.87
C SER A 3 -29.50 -29.38 2.35
N PRO A 4 -28.90 -30.51 1.91
CA PRO A 4 -28.07 -30.78 0.71
C PRO A 4 -28.45 -32.11 -0.02
N ARG A 5 -27.87 -32.36 -1.20
CA ARG A 5 -27.76 -33.73 -1.77
C ARG A 5 -26.32 -34.22 -1.65
N ILE A 6 -26.17 -35.30 -0.89
CA ILE A 6 -24.97 -36.11 -0.74
C ILE A 6 -24.94 -37.12 -1.89
N SER A 7 -23.87 -37.17 -2.67
CA SER A 7 -23.61 -38.26 -3.62
C SER A 7 -22.49 -39.15 -3.10
N LYS A 8 -22.82 -40.41 -2.86
CA LYS A 8 -21.92 -41.50 -2.50
C LYS A 8 -21.18 -41.96 -3.75
N HIS A 9 -19.87 -42.15 -3.67
CA HIS A 9 -19.14 -42.98 -4.62
C HIS A 9 -18.45 -44.13 -3.91
N THR A 10 -18.60 -45.29 -4.55
CA THR A 10 -18.37 -46.65 -4.09
C THR A 10 -16.91 -47.06 -4.20
N LEU A 11 -16.51 -47.92 -3.25
CA LEU A 11 -15.27 -48.70 -3.24
C LEU A 11 -15.04 -49.48 -4.54
N GLY A 12 -13.79 -49.47 -5.02
CA GLY A 12 -13.26 -50.36 -6.04
C GLY A 12 -11.89 -50.89 -5.59
N SER A 13 -11.89 -52.15 -5.17
CA SER A 13 -10.73 -52.92 -4.71
C SER A 13 -9.92 -53.43 -5.91
N THR A 14 -8.59 -53.30 -5.90
CA THR A 14 -7.69 -54.21 -6.62
C THR A 14 -6.41 -54.41 -5.83
N LEU A 15 -6.34 -55.60 -5.26
CA LEU A 15 -5.23 -56.25 -4.58
C LEU A 15 -4.29 -56.83 -5.65
N THR A 16 -3.01 -56.43 -5.68
CA THR A 16 -1.96 -57.33 -6.19
C THR A 16 -0.66 -57.20 -5.39
N LEU A 17 -0.38 -58.30 -4.71
CA LEU A 17 0.84 -58.77 -4.06
C LEU A 17 2.15 -58.42 -4.81
N ILE A 18 3.15 -57.84 -4.13
CA ILE A 18 4.57 -58.19 -4.32
C ILE A 18 5.23 -58.30 -2.94
N VAL A 19 5.76 -59.49 -2.70
CA VAL A 19 6.50 -59.94 -1.52
C VAL A 19 7.98 -59.60 -1.68
N GLY A 20 8.63 -59.17 -0.60
CA GLY A 20 10.05 -59.37 -0.35
C GLY A 20 10.95 -58.14 -0.44
N LEU A 21 11.26 -57.52 0.70
CA LEU A 21 12.56 -57.67 1.36
C LEU A 21 12.59 -56.88 2.68
N LEU A 22 12.79 -57.63 3.77
CA LEU A 22 13.20 -57.14 5.07
C LEU A 22 14.58 -56.47 4.95
N ALA A 23 14.76 -55.34 5.64
CA ALA A 23 15.69 -55.21 6.77
C ALA A 23 16.13 -53.75 7.00
N LEU A 24 16.34 -53.43 8.28
CA LEU A 24 17.06 -52.28 8.86
C LEU A 24 16.25 -51.00 9.14
N GLY A 25 16.07 -50.71 10.44
CA GLY A 25 15.98 -49.33 10.89
C GLY A 25 15.10 -48.97 12.09
N ALA A 26 14.62 -49.91 12.91
CA ALA A 26 13.97 -49.56 14.19
C ALA A 26 14.78 -50.13 15.36
N GLN A 27 15.67 -49.30 15.91
CA GLN A 27 16.22 -49.53 17.25
C GLN A 27 15.39 -48.69 18.23
N ALA A 28 14.17 -49.15 18.49
CA ALA A 28 13.49 -48.82 19.73
C ALA A 28 14.03 -49.78 20.78
N SER A 29 14.97 -49.29 21.58
CA SER A 29 15.55 -50.04 22.70
C SER A 29 14.43 -50.45 23.65
N PHE A 30 14.06 -51.72 23.61
CA PHE A 30 13.42 -52.42 24.71
C PHE A 30 14.38 -52.37 25.90
N ILE A 31 14.06 -51.55 26.90
CA ILE A 31 14.70 -51.65 28.21
C ILE A 31 14.15 -52.92 28.87
N PRO A 32 15.00 -53.87 29.28
CA PRO A 32 14.56 -55.05 29.99
C PRO A 32 14.17 -54.65 31.41
N SER A 33 12.93 -54.93 31.79
CA SER A 33 12.48 -54.93 33.18
C SER A 33 13.14 -56.10 33.93
N THR A 34 14.42 -55.99 34.24
CA THR A 34 15.06 -56.83 35.24
C THR A 34 14.83 -56.21 36.61
N GLN A 35 13.97 -56.88 37.37
CA GLN A 35 13.85 -56.72 38.81
C GLN A 35 15.24 -56.83 39.46
N ARG A 36 15.76 -55.69 39.92
CA ARG A 36 16.72 -55.64 41.02
C ARG A 36 16.27 -54.52 41.93
N SER A 37 15.68 -54.91 43.04
CA SER A 37 15.42 -54.07 44.20
C SER A 37 16.75 -53.65 44.81
N ASP A 38 17.43 -52.69 44.19
CA ASP A 38 18.40 -51.88 44.89
C ASP A 38 17.63 -50.73 45.52
N SER A 39 17.55 -50.81 46.84
CA SER A 39 16.92 -49.86 47.74
C SER A 39 17.36 -48.44 47.41
N ILE A 40 16.57 -47.72 46.60
CA ILE A 40 16.58 -46.27 46.62
C ILE A 40 16.28 -45.92 48.07
N ALA A 41 17.25 -45.31 48.75
CA ALA A 41 17.03 -44.70 50.05
C ALA A 41 15.97 -43.62 49.85
N LEU A 42 14.70 -44.01 49.99
CA LEU A 42 13.62 -43.12 50.38
C LEU A 42 14.09 -42.54 51.71
N LEU A 43 14.79 -41.40 51.63
CA LEU A 43 15.05 -40.52 52.77
C LEU A 43 13.75 -40.46 53.58
N SER A 44 13.88 -40.78 54.86
CA SER A 44 12.78 -41.02 55.78
C SER A 44 11.65 -40.00 55.60
N ARG A 45 10.53 -40.46 55.04
CA ARG A 45 9.22 -39.95 55.45
C ARG A 45 9.14 -40.24 56.94
N TYR A 46 9.33 -39.24 57.81
CA TYR A 46 8.79 -39.14 59.18
C TYR A 46 9.63 -38.12 59.96
N GLY A 47 9.28 -36.84 59.81
CA GLY A 47 9.53 -35.78 60.77
C GLY A 47 8.24 -34.97 60.86
N THR A 48 7.65 -34.87 62.05
CA THR A 48 6.30 -34.33 62.32
C THR A 48 6.26 -32.79 62.35
N GLY A 49 6.82 -32.15 61.34
CA GLY A 49 6.77 -30.71 61.10
C GLY A 49 7.45 -30.45 59.76
N GLY A 50 6.69 -29.99 58.76
CA GLY A 50 7.20 -29.62 57.44
C GLY A 50 7.05 -30.61 56.30
N ALA A 51 5.81 -30.84 55.85
CA ALA A 51 5.50 -31.71 54.71
C ALA A 51 5.45 -30.98 53.34
N GLN A 52 5.87 -29.71 53.26
CA GLN A 52 5.75 -28.94 52.03
C GLN A 52 6.88 -29.31 51.05
N ARG A 53 6.50 -29.57 49.81
CA ARG A 53 7.44 -29.96 48.74
C ARG A 53 8.09 -28.73 48.10
N PRO A 54 9.21 -28.86 47.38
CA PRO A 54 9.82 -27.75 46.65
C PRO A 54 8.77 -27.01 45.79
N GLY A 55 8.76 -25.68 45.87
CA GLY A 55 7.76 -24.85 45.21
C GLY A 55 6.36 -24.82 45.86
N GLN A 56 6.07 -25.55 46.94
CA GLN A 56 4.80 -25.40 47.67
C GLN A 56 4.85 -24.23 48.64
N SER A 57 3.69 -23.70 49.03
CA SER A 57 3.60 -22.65 50.05
C SER A 57 4.12 -23.15 51.39
N CYS A 58 4.97 -22.37 52.03
CA CYS A 58 5.48 -22.64 53.37
C CYS A 58 5.13 -21.50 54.33
N THR A 59 5.21 -21.76 55.62
CA THR A 59 5.05 -20.75 56.67
C THR A 59 6.42 -20.43 57.24
N PHE A 60 6.80 -19.16 57.18
CA PHE A 60 7.99 -18.65 57.85
C PHE A 60 7.59 -18.29 59.29
N ASN A 61 8.06 -19.05 60.28
CA ASN A 61 7.95 -18.64 61.68
C ASN A 61 9.28 -17.97 62.07
N ASP A 62 9.23 -16.73 62.58
CA ASP A 62 10.40 -15.95 63.00
C ASP A 62 11.27 -16.68 64.05
N ASP A 63 10.69 -17.63 64.77
CA ASP A 63 11.40 -18.59 65.60
C ASP A 63 11.95 -19.71 64.72
N ALA A 64 13.16 -19.51 64.19
CA ALA A 64 13.97 -20.30 63.24
C ALA A 64 14.10 -21.85 63.43
N SER A 65 13.04 -22.53 63.87
CA SER A 65 13.07 -23.92 64.35
C SER A 65 12.18 -24.89 63.59
N MET A 66 11.33 -24.45 62.67
CA MET A 66 10.60 -25.35 61.76
C MET A 66 10.35 -24.66 60.42
N ASP A 67 11.33 -24.67 59.53
CA ASP A 67 11.08 -24.49 58.10
C ASP A 67 10.21 -25.66 57.65
N ASP A 68 8.96 -25.40 57.26
CA ASP A 68 7.99 -26.46 56.94
C ASP A 68 8.25 -27.16 55.58
N CYS A 69 9.45 -26.99 55.03
CA CYS A 69 9.89 -27.49 53.73
C CYS A 69 10.72 -28.76 53.89
N ALA A 70 10.31 -29.85 53.24
CA ALA A 70 10.88 -31.18 53.47
C ALA A 70 12.32 -31.35 52.95
N ILE A 71 12.75 -30.57 51.95
CA ILE A 71 13.99 -30.79 51.18
C ILE A 71 14.80 -29.49 51.00
N THR A 72 14.16 -28.34 51.14
CA THR A 72 14.74 -27.03 50.84
C THR A 72 14.38 -26.05 51.94
N GLN A 73 14.92 -24.84 51.92
CA GLN A 73 14.50 -23.77 52.85
C GLN A 73 13.24 -23.06 52.34
N CYS A 74 12.52 -22.40 53.24
CA CYS A 74 11.40 -21.54 52.90
C CYS A 74 11.94 -20.19 52.37
N ASP A 75 11.52 -19.75 51.17
CA ASP A 75 11.94 -18.47 50.59
C ASP A 75 11.32 -17.31 51.40
N PRO A 76 12.14 -16.47 52.07
CA PRO A 76 11.65 -15.41 52.93
C PRO A 76 10.98 -14.25 52.16
N GLY A 77 10.99 -14.24 50.82
CA GLY A 77 10.16 -13.26 50.12
C GLY A 77 10.45 -13.13 48.64
N THR A 78 9.47 -13.50 47.83
CA THR A 78 9.41 -13.07 46.41
C THR A 78 8.05 -12.54 45.97
N ASN A 79 6.94 -12.86 46.65
CA ASN A 79 5.62 -12.33 46.31
C ASN A 79 4.87 -11.80 47.55
N CYS A 80 5.24 -10.61 48.00
CA CYS A 80 4.43 -9.85 48.96
C CYS A 80 3.38 -9.04 48.21
N TYR A 81 2.11 -9.28 48.49
CA TYR A 81 1.02 -8.44 48.02
C TYR A 81 1.07 -7.08 48.74
N PRO A 82 0.55 -6.00 48.12
CA PRO A 82 0.56 -4.66 48.71
C PRO A 82 -0.26 -4.52 50.00
N ASP A 83 -1.04 -5.55 50.37
CA ASP A 83 -1.75 -5.64 51.65
C ASP A 83 -0.87 -6.16 52.80
N GLY A 84 0.40 -6.47 52.53
CA GLY A 84 1.36 -6.99 53.52
C GLY A 84 1.35 -8.51 53.67
N THR A 85 0.54 -9.24 52.89
CA THR A 85 0.59 -10.71 52.88
C THR A 85 1.72 -11.19 51.97
N CYS A 86 2.73 -11.84 52.56
CA CYS A 86 3.81 -12.47 51.82
C CYS A 86 3.53 -13.96 51.63
N GLY A 87 3.45 -14.40 50.37
CA GLY A 87 3.40 -15.82 50.05
C GLY A 87 4.81 -16.42 50.07
N HIS A 88 5.18 -17.10 51.15
CA HIS A 88 6.44 -17.85 51.21
C HIS A 88 6.28 -19.19 50.50
N ARG A 89 7.31 -19.63 49.77
CA ARG A 89 7.33 -20.92 49.07
C ARG A 89 8.65 -21.64 49.32
N CYS A 90 8.62 -22.96 49.39
CA CYS A 90 9.85 -23.75 49.48
C CYS A 90 10.71 -23.51 48.23
N PHE A 91 12.02 -23.31 48.39
CA PHE A 91 12.91 -23.20 47.25
C PHE A 91 12.77 -24.42 46.33
N PHE A 92 13.00 -24.20 45.03
CA PHE A 92 13.10 -25.30 44.09
C PHE A 92 14.45 -26.02 44.25
N VAL A 93 14.50 -27.31 43.94
CA VAL A 93 15.73 -28.11 43.96
C VAL A 93 16.65 -27.67 42.83
N SER A 94 17.91 -27.37 43.15
CA SER A 94 18.91 -26.95 42.16
C SER A 94 19.33 -28.08 41.23
N LEU A 95 19.77 -27.72 40.02
CA LEU A 95 20.34 -28.66 39.04
C LEU A 95 21.50 -29.47 39.66
N GLY A 96 21.48 -30.79 39.50
CA GLY A 96 22.44 -31.75 40.05
C GLY A 96 22.14 -32.24 41.48
N ASN A 97 21.09 -31.70 42.13
CA ASN A 97 20.68 -32.16 43.46
C ASN A 97 19.54 -33.18 43.36
N SER A 98 19.57 -34.15 44.28
CA SER A 98 18.53 -35.17 44.43
C SER A 98 17.40 -34.74 45.37
N GLY A 99 16.25 -35.41 45.28
CA GLY A 99 15.07 -35.18 46.12
C GLY A 99 13.82 -34.72 45.38
N CYS A 100 13.89 -34.49 44.07
CA CYS A 100 12.71 -34.21 43.26
C CYS A 100 11.88 -35.49 43.05
N ILE A 101 10.58 -35.34 42.80
CA ILE A 101 9.67 -36.40 42.32
C ILE A 101 8.90 -35.93 41.07
N ALA A 102 8.80 -34.61 40.85
CA ALA A 102 8.17 -34.03 39.68
C ALA A 102 9.04 -32.90 39.08
N ASP A 103 8.87 -32.63 37.79
CA ASP A 103 9.67 -31.67 37.03
C ASP A 103 9.52 -30.22 37.51
N ASP A 104 8.37 -29.88 38.08
CA ASP A 104 8.06 -28.54 38.61
C ASP A 104 8.73 -28.26 39.96
N GLU A 105 9.38 -29.26 40.56
CA GLU A 105 10.15 -29.12 41.81
C GLU A 105 11.58 -28.66 41.57
N CYS A 106 12.04 -28.69 40.33
CA CYS A 106 13.37 -28.28 39.92
C CYS A 106 13.40 -26.78 39.58
N SER A 107 14.47 -26.09 40.02
CA SER A 107 14.66 -24.67 39.69
C SER A 107 14.94 -24.50 38.20
N LEU A 108 15.70 -25.44 37.63
CA LEU A 108 16.04 -25.63 36.23
C LEU A 108 16.12 -27.13 35.92
N GLY A 109 15.82 -27.54 34.68
CA GLY A 109 15.78 -28.96 34.33
C GLY A 109 14.50 -29.65 34.80
N GLY A 110 14.36 -30.95 34.55
CA GLY A 110 13.27 -31.82 35.03
C GLY A 110 13.78 -32.85 36.04
N CYS A 111 12.86 -33.58 36.64
CA CYS A 111 13.20 -34.59 37.63
C CYS A 111 13.51 -35.93 36.96
N VAL A 112 14.79 -36.23 36.79
CA VAL A 112 15.27 -37.44 36.11
C VAL A 112 15.82 -38.39 37.17
N ASN A 113 15.15 -39.52 37.39
CA ASN A 113 15.53 -40.52 38.41
C ASN A 113 15.70 -39.94 39.84
N GLY A 114 14.91 -38.93 40.19
CA GLY A 114 14.96 -38.28 41.50
C GLY A 114 16.04 -37.20 41.65
N GLU A 115 16.75 -36.85 40.58
CA GLU A 115 17.72 -35.76 40.51
C GLU A 115 17.28 -34.70 39.49
N CYS A 116 17.45 -33.42 39.82
CA CYS A 116 17.16 -32.34 38.87
C CYS A 116 18.23 -32.26 37.79
N ALA A 117 17.87 -32.58 36.55
CA ALA A 117 18.78 -32.59 35.40
C ALA A 117 18.13 -31.97 34.16
N MET A 118 18.92 -31.43 33.24
CA MET A 118 18.38 -30.90 31.98
C MET A 118 17.79 -32.04 31.16
N VAL A 119 16.51 -31.92 30.78
CA VAL A 119 15.84 -32.95 29.99
C VAL A 119 16.33 -32.85 28.53
N PRO A 120 16.87 -33.94 27.95
CA PRO A 120 17.32 -33.94 26.56
C PRO A 120 16.13 -33.89 25.58
N THR A 121 16.42 -33.58 24.32
CA THR A 121 15.43 -33.62 23.23
C THR A 121 14.68 -34.95 23.20
N GLY A 122 13.35 -34.89 23.11
CA GLY A 122 12.45 -36.04 23.15
C GLY A 122 11.97 -36.44 24.55
N GLY A 123 12.55 -35.90 25.63
CA GLY A 123 12.06 -36.11 26.99
C GLY A 123 10.82 -35.29 27.32
N SER A 124 10.04 -35.74 28.32
CA SER A 124 8.84 -35.04 28.80
C SER A 124 9.19 -33.75 29.52
N CYS A 125 8.27 -32.79 29.46
CA CYS A 125 8.52 -31.47 30.00
C CYS A 125 7.21 -30.72 30.29
N HIS A 126 7.22 -29.89 31.34
CA HIS A 126 6.11 -29.01 31.71
C HIS A 126 6.36 -27.54 31.37
N LEU A 127 7.61 -27.09 31.43
CA LEU A 127 8.06 -25.72 31.21
C LEU A 127 9.29 -25.71 30.31
N ASN A 128 9.49 -24.63 29.55
CA ASN A 128 10.68 -24.44 28.71
C ASN A 128 11.99 -24.61 29.49
N LYS A 129 12.01 -24.18 30.76
CA LYS A 129 13.16 -24.32 31.66
C LYS A 129 13.55 -25.77 31.98
N ASN A 130 12.67 -26.76 31.74
CA ASN A 130 12.98 -28.17 31.96
C ASN A 130 13.94 -28.72 30.88
N CYS A 131 13.93 -28.13 29.68
CA CYS A 131 14.60 -28.67 28.51
C CYS A 131 16.02 -28.11 28.34
N ALA A 132 16.97 -28.95 27.94
CA ALA A 132 18.33 -28.53 27.59
C ALA A 132 18.36 -27.44 26.51
N SER A 133 17.41 -27.49 25.57
CA SER A 133 17.20 -26.52 24.50
C SER A 133 16.45 -25.25 24.93
N ALA A 134 16.04 -25.16 26.21
CA ALA A 134 15.11 -24.15 26.72
C ALA A 134 13.77 -24.10 25.98
N LEU A 135 13.35 -25.20 25.35
CA LEU A 135 12.17 -25.27 24.50
C LEU A 135 11.36 -26.54 24.74
N CYS A 136 10.11 -26.33 25.13
CA CYS A 136 9.13 -27.37 25.31
C CYS A 136 8.01 -27.21 24.29
N SER A 137 7.75 -28.25 23.51
CA SER A 137 6.66 -28.28 22.53
C SER A 137 5.29 -28.25 23.20
N GLU A 138 4.24 -27.90 22.45
CA GLU A 138 2.87 -27.92 22.97
C GLU A 138 2.44 -29.30 23.50
N ALA A 139 3.04 -30.37 22.97
CA ALA A 139 2.82 -31.74 23.42
C ALA A 139 3.51 -32.09 24.76
N GLY A 140 4.24 -31.15 25.38
CA GLY A 140 4.97 -31.40 26.63
C GLY A 140 6.23 -32.23 26.44
N VAL A 141 6.94 -32.01 25.32
CA VAL A 141 8.17 -32.72 24.98
C VAL A 141 9.27 -31.71 24.62
N CYS A 142 10.48 -31.91 25.12
CA CYS A 142 11.64 -31.08 24.81
C CYS A 142 12.03 -31.18 23.34
N ILE A 143 12.18 -30.02 22.70
CA ILE A 143 12.55 -29.92 21.28
C ILE A 143 13.78 -29.04 21.11
N ASP A 144 14.69 -29.42 20.21
CA ASP A 144 15.85 -28.61 19.83
C ASP A 144 15.79 -28.33 18.33
N PRO A 145 15.05 -27.29 17.91
CA PRO A 145 14.89 -27.00 16.50
C PRO A 145 16.18 -26.52 15.85
N ALA A 146 16.47 -27.08 14.68
CA ALA A 146 17.54 -26.56 13.83
C ALA A 146 17.27 -25.09 13.44
N PRO A 147 18.32 -24.30 13.16
CA PRO A 147 18.15 -22.93 12.66
C PRO A 147 17.23 -22.88 11.43
N LYS A 148 16.33 -21.89 11.39
CA LYS A 148 15.34 -21.70 10.31
C LYS A 148 14.49 -22.94 9.99
N SER A 149 14.12 -23.71 11.00
CA SER A 149 13.24 -24.88 10.82
C SER A 149 11.81 -24.65 11.29
N GLN A 150 11.59 -23.70 12.21
CA GLN A 150 10.28 -23.44 12.80
C GLN A 150 9.44 -22.51 11.91
N LYS A 151 8.20 -22.92 11.67
CA LYS A 151 7.18 -22.18 10.91
C LYS A 151 6.42 -21.22 11.82
N ILE A 152 5.61 -20.36 11.20
CA ILE A 152 4.67 -19.45 11.88
C ILE A 152 3.87 -20.16 12.97
N ASN A 153 3.65 -19.46 14.08
CA ASN A 153 2.93 -19.90 15.27
C ASN A 153 3.57 -21.07 16.03
N GLN A 154 4.70 -21.63 15.59
CA GLN A 154 5.43 -22.62 16.39
C GLN A 154 6.21 -21.93 17.51
N ILE A 155 6.37 -22.61 18.65
CA ILE A 155 7.10 -22.10 19.82
C ILE A 155 8.57 -21.92 19.46
N CYS A 156 9.18 -20.84 19.95
CA CYS A 156 10.58 -20.50 19.68
C CYS A 156 11.29 -20.00 20.95
N ALA A 157 12.59 -20.31 21.06
CA ALA A 157 13.49 -19.75 22.08
C ALA A 157 14.12 -18.42 21.64
N GLY A 158 14.08 -18.12 20.33
CA GLY A 158 14.67 -16.92 19.76
C GLY A 158 14.40 -16.79 18.26
N PRO A 159 14.76 -15.66 17.64
CA PRO A 159 14.42 -15.38 16.24
C PRO A 159 15.11 -16.34 15.25
N THR A 160 16.31 -16.84 15.56
CA THR A 160 17.14 -17.62 14.63
C THR A 160 16.60 -19.02 14.31
N VAL A 161 15.75 -19.58 15.18
CA VAL A 161 15.10 -20.89 14.92
C VAL A 161 13.89 -20.76 13.99
N CYS A 162 13.31 -19.56 13.90
CA CYS A 162 12.16 -19.25 13.07
C CYS A 162 12.56 -18.99 11.61
N LEU A 163 11.77 -19.53 10.68
CA LEU A 163 11.88 -19.25 9.25
C LEU A 163 11.70 -17.74 8.95
N SER A 164 10.84 -17.06 9.73
CA SER A 164 10.60 -15.62 9.63
C SER A 164 11.72 -14.75 10.19
N ASN A 165 12.63 -15.34 10.98
CA ASN A 165 13.59 -14.62 11.82
C ASN A 165 12.91 -13.68 12.84
N ASP A 166 11.66 -13.96 13.20
CA ASP A 166 10.89 -13.23 14.21
C ASP A 166 10.34 -14.21 15.26
N CYS A 167 10.55 -13.89 16.53
CA CYS A 167 10.12 -14.70 17.68
C CYS A 167 9.65 -13.75 18.78
N SER A 168 8.36 -13.78 19.10
CA SER A 168 7.74 -12.81 20.01
C SER A 168 6.66 -13.43 20.88
N ASP A 169 6.48 -12.88 22.08
CA ASP A 169 5.41 -13.18 23.03
C ASP A 169 4.10 -12.43 22.72
N GLN A 170 4.07 -11.67 21.63
CA GLN A 170 2.89 -10.90 21.21
C GLN A 170 1.86 -11.75 20.46
N TYR A 171 2.24 -12.95 20.03
CA TYR A 171 1.40 -13.84 19.26
C TYR A 171 0.57 -14.75 20.15
N GLU A 172 -0.74 -14.80 19.91
CA GLU A 172 -1.67 -15.65 20.66
C GLU A 172 -1.58 -17.13 20.20
N PRO A 173 -1.76 -18.10 21.11
CA PRO A 173 -1.91 -17.91 22.55
C PRO A 173 -0.56 -17.56 23.21
N ARG A 174 -0.55 -16.50 24.03
CA ARG A 174 0.66 -16.03 24.74
C ARG A 174 1.11 -16.97 25.84
N ASN A 175 0.17 -17.71 26.43
CA ASN A 175 0.44 -18.63 27.52
C ASN A 175 0.10 -20.05 27.10
N ILE A 176 0.93 -21.00 27.53
CA ILE A 176 0.59 -22.41 27.48
C ILE A 176 0.54 -22.97 28.89
N CYS A 177 -0.51 -23.73 29.17
CA CYS A 177 -0.67 -24.42 30.45
C CYS A 177 -0.56 -25.92 30.25
N ARG A 178 0.31 -26.58 31.01
CA ARG A 178 0.51 -28.04 31.03
C ARG A 178 0.12 -28.62 32.39
N GLY A 179 0.09 -29.95 32.49
CA GLY A 179 -0.21 -30.64 33.77
C GLY A 179 -1.65 -30.47 34.25
N GLY A 180 -2.62 -30.39 33.34
CA GLY A 180 -4.04 -30.17 33.71
C GLY A 180 -4.40 -28.71 34.00
N GLY A 181 -3.54 -27.76 33.60
CA GLY A 181 -3.81 -26.32 33.68
C GLY A 181 -3.19 -25.61 34.89
N THR A 182 -2.44 -26.32 35.73
CA THR A 182 -1.85 -25.79 36.97
C THR A 182 -0.49 -25.12 36.75
N ILE A 183 0.20 -25.45 35.66
CA ILE A 183 1.53 -24.91 35.34
C ILE A 183 1.43 -24.16 34.02
N CYS A 184 1.51 -22.84 34.06
CA CYS A 184 1.44 -21.98 32.89
C CYS A 184 2.72 -21.16 32.73
N GLU A 185 3.16 -20.99 31.48
CA GLU A 185 4.27 -20.10 31.13
C GLU A 185 3.91 -19.24 29.93
N THR A 186 4.47 -18.04 29.88
CA THR A 186 4.47 -17.22 28.67
C THR A 186 5.41 -17.83 27.66
N ILE A 187 4.95 -17.96 26.42
CA ILE A 187 5.71 -18.54 25.32
C ILE A 187 5.88 -17.53 24.20
N SER A 188 7.05 -17.54 23.60
CA SER A 188 7.31 -16.85 22.34
C SER A 188 7.00 -17.78 21.17
N ARG A 189 6.41 -17.21 20.11
CA ARG A 189 6.08 -17.93 18.88
C ARG A 189 6.73 -17.26 17.68
N CYS A 190 6.99 -18.05 16.65
CA CYS A 190 7.51 -17.54 15.39
C CYS A 190 6.45 -16.66 14.72
N GLY A 191 6.84 -15.42 14.42
CA GLY A 191 5.97 -14.44 13.78
C GLY A 191 5.81 -14.64 12.28
N PRO A 192 4.94 -13.85 11.64
CA PRO A 192 4.68 -13.91 10.22
C PRO A 192 5.90 -13.55 9.37
N TYR A 193 5.90 -13.96 8.11
CA TYR A 193 7.00 -13.78 7.17
C TYR A 193 7.09 -12.33 6.67
N GLY A 194 8.31 -11.81 6.61
CA GLY A 194 8.59 -10.50 6.03
C GLY A 194 8.57 -10.50 4.50
N ILE A 195 8.59 -9.31 3.89
CA ILE A 195 8.70 -9.16 2.43
C ILE A 195 9.94 -9.90 1.89
N GLY A 196 9.77 -10.63 0.80
CA GLY A 196 10.80 -11.45 0.15
C GLY A 196 10.98 -12.85 0.73
N GLN A 197 10.38 -13.16 1.89
CA GLN A 197 10.41 -14.49 2.48
C GLN A 197 9.35 -15.41 1.86
N GLN A 198 9.56 -16.72 1.97
CA GLN A 198 8.66 -17.73 1.40
C GLN A 198 7.35 -17.80 2.19
N CYS A 199 6.25 -17.96 1.48
CA CYS A 199 4.91 -18.11 2.03
C CYS A 199 4.11 -19.14 1.22
N ALA A 200 3.15 -19.79 1.87
CA ALA A 200 2.14 -20.63 1.24
C ALA A 200 0.81 -19.88 1.06
N SER A 201 0.54 -18.87 1.87
CA SER A 201 -0.69 -18.07 1.79
C SER A 201 -0.47 -16.63 2.28
N THR A 202 -1.36 -15.72 1.89
CA THR A 202 -1.30 -14.30 2.28
C THR A 202 -1.38 -14.08 3.78
N ALA A 203 -2.07 -14.96 4.52
CA ALA A 203 -2.18 -14.89 5.97
C ALA A 203 -0.83 -15.10 6.69
N GLU A 204 0.16 -15.65 6.00
CA GLU A 204 1.49 -15.87 6.55
C GLU A 204 2.38 -14.63 6.45
N CYS A 205 1.98 -13.61 5.70
CA CYS A 205 2.79 -12.41 5.47
C CYS A 205 2.50 -11.34 6.52
N ALA A 206 3.56 -10.80 7.14
CA ALA A 206 3.46 -9.70 8.10
C ALA A 206 2.97 -8.41 7.41
N GLU A 207 3.46 -8.22 6.19
CA GLU A 207 3.06 -7.16 5.26
C GLU A 207 3.03 -7.75 3.84
N GLY A 208 2.30 -7.11 2.94
CA GLY A 208 2.13 -7.63 1.59
C GLY A 208 1.18 -8.83 1.53
N ALA A 209 1.21 -9.52 0.40
CA ALA A 209 0.46 -10.74 0.15
C ALA A 209 1.37 -11.82 -0.43
N CYS A 210 0.93 -13.07 -0.37
CA CYS A 210 1.72 -14.16 -0.91
C CYS A 210 1.61 -14.17 -2.43
N SER A 211 2.72 -13.85 -3.10
CA SER A 211 2.78 -13.82 -4.56
C SER A 211 2.61 -15.22 -5.15
N ALA A 212 2.28 -15.29 -6.45
CA ALA A 212 2.27 -16.56 -7.18
C ALA A 212 3.64 -17.27 -7.21
N SER A 213 4.73 -16.55 -6.93
CA SER A 213 6.07 -17.12 -6.75
C SER A 213 6.31 -17.71 -5.35
N GLY A 214 5.31 -17.70 -4.46
CA GLY A 214 5.41 -18.21 -3.10
C GLY A 214 6.28 -17.35 -2.20
N THR A 215 6.29 -16.03 -2.41
CA THR A 215 7.00 -15.07 -1.54
C THR A 215 6.12 -13.88 -1.17
N CYS A 216 6.27 -13.37 0.05
CA CYS A 216 5.54 -12.20 0.52
C CYS A 216 6.00 -10.95 -0.25
N GLN A 217 5.07 -10.26 -0.91
CA GLN A 217 5.36 -9.08 -1.71
C GLN A 217 4.22 -8.08 -1.57
N TYR A 218 4.53 -6.79 -1.64
CA TYR A 218 3.48 -5.79 -1.72
C TYR A 218 2.69 -5.93 -3.02
N LEU A 219 1.38 -5.79 -2.89
CA LEU A 219 0.47 -5.76 -4.02
C LEU A 219 0.55 -4.40 -4.73
N PRO A 220 0.65 -4.38 -6.07
CA PRO A 220 0.66 -3.15 -6.85
C PRO A 220 -0.74 -2.52 -6.87
N VAL A 221 -0.82 -1.24 -7.24
CA VAL A 221 -2.09 -0.54 -7.46
C VAL A 221 -2.98 -1.33 -8.44
N GLY A 222 -4.26 -1.46 -8.11
CA GLY A 222 -5.27 -2.21 -8.86
C GLY A 222 -5.36 -3.70 -8.51
N ALA A 223 -4.41 -4.25 -7.75
CA ALA A 223 -4.49 -5.63 -7.28
C ALA A 223 -5.56 -5.78 -6.19
N VAL A 224 -6.20 -6.96 -6.12
CA VAL A 224 -7.17 -7.30 -5.07
C VAL A 224 -6.43 -7.47 -3.75
N CYS A 225 -6.97 -6.86 -2.70
CA CYS A 225 -6.47 -6.98 -1.33
C CYS A 225 -7.62 -7.35 -0.39
N ASP A 226 -7.29 -7.88 0.79
CA ASP A 226 -8.28 -8.25 1.79
C ASP A 226 -8.82 -7.00 2.50
N PRO A 227 -10.15 -6.88 2.70
CA PRO A 227 -10.74 -5.72 3.36
C PRO A 227 -10.09 -5.41 4.71
N GLY A 228 -9.67 -4.15 4.91
CA GLY A 228 -8.98 -3.70 6.13
C GLY A 228 -7.48 -3.99 6.16
N GLN A 229 -6.95 -4.81 5.25
CA GLN A 229 -5.53 -5.17 5.20
C GLN A 229 -4.73 -4.19 4.33
N ASN A 230 -4.68 -2.94 4.78
CA ASN A 230 -3.91 -1.87 4.13
C ASN A 230 -2.45 -2.25 3.90
N GLN A 231 -1.86 -3.01 4.83
CA GLN A 231 -0.46 -3.45 4.81
C GLN A 231 -0.14 -4.35 3.60
N GLN A 232 -1.15 -4.92 2.92
CA GLN A 232 -0.92 -5.75 1.73
C GLN A 232 -0.48 -4.93 0.52
N CYS A 233 -0.88 -3.67 0.44
CA CYS A 233 -0.65 -2.81 -0.71
C CYS A 233 0.65 -2.03 -0.58
N ASN A 234 1.39 -1.83 -1.67
CA ASN A 234 2.59 -0.99 -1.66
C ASN A 234 2.26 0.46 -1.23
N THR A 235 1.06 0.90 -1.59
CA THR A 235 0.52 2.21 -1.20
C THR A 235 0.02 2.27 0.25
N ARG A 236 0.07 1.16 1.00
CA ARG A 236 -0.57 0.97 2.30
C ARG A 236 -2.05 1.36 2.30
N ARG A 237 -2.75 1.15 1.18
CA ARG A 237 -4.17 1.49 1.00
C ARG A 237 -4.91 0.40 0.28
N CYS A 238 -5.78 -0.27 1.02
CA CYS A 238 -6.73 -1.23 0.52
C CYS A 238 -8.14 -0.65 0.68
N LYS A 239 -8.83 -0.37 -0.44
CA LYS A 239 -10.14 0.28 -0.45
C LYS A 239 -11.11 -0.50 -1.31
N SER A 240 -12.39 -0.53 -0.92
CA SER A 240 -13.46 -1.12 -1.72
C SER A 240 -14.31 0.00 -2.36
N PRO A 241 -14.16 0.25 -3.67
CA PRO A 241 -14.96 1.27 -4.36
C PRO A 241 -16.43 0.85 -4.50
N ASP A 242 -16.69 -0.46 -4.58
CA ASP A 242 -17.99 -1.08 -4.84
C ASP A 242 -18.63 -1.70 -3.58
N GLY A 243 -17.92 -1.73 -2.46
CA GLY A 243 -18.33 -2.39 -1.22
C GLY A 243 -18.23 -3.93 -1.26
N ILE A 244 -17.78 -4.51 -2.37
CA ILE A 244 -17.70 -5.97 -2.57
C ILE A 244 -16.25 -6.41 -2.57
N ASN A 245 -15.42 -5.83 -3.45
CA ASN A 245 -14.02 -6.18 -3.59
C ASN A 245 -13.16 -5.02 -3.12
N SER A 246 -12.08 -5.32 -2.39
CA SER A 246 -11.09 -4.32 -2.03
C SER A 246 -9.88 -4.40 -2.96
N TYR A 247 -9.37 -3.24 -3.36
CA TYR A 247 -8.23 -3.10 -4.26
C TYR A 247 -7.20 -2.16 -3.68
N CYS A 248 -5.95 -2.39 -4.05
CA CYS A 248 -4.87 -1.46 -3.76
C CYS A 248 -5.06 -0.19 -4.58
N VAL A 249 -5.14 0.96 -3.91
CA VAL A 249 -5.41 2.25 -4.56
C VAL A 249 -4.17 3.13 -4.58
N ALA A 250 -4.05 3.93 -5.63
CA ALA A 250 -2.95 4.87 -5.78
C ALA A 250 -2.98 5.97 -4.71
N ARG A 251 -1.80 6.48 -4.39
CA ARG A 251 -1.59 7.65 -3.53
C ARG A 251 -1.80 8.93 -4.33
N GLY A 252 -2.33 9.94 -3.67
CA GLY A 252 -2.58 11.26 -4.25
C GLY A 252 -1.33 12.13 -4.29
N GLY A 253 -1.39 13.24 -5.02
CA GLY A 253 -0.33 14.25 -5.04
C GLY A 253 0.09 14.70 -3.64
N GLY A 254 1.40 14.81 -3.40
CA GLY A 254 1.98 15.21 -2.12
C GLY A 254 2.04 14.10 -1.06
N GLU A 255 1.68 12.86 -1.38
CA GLU A 255 1.81 11.72 -0.47
C GLU A 255 3.09 10.92 -0.72
N SER A 256 3.67 10.33 0.33
CA SER A 256 4.91 9.57 0.23
C SER A 256 4.77 8.35 -0.68
N CYS A 257 5.69 8.14 -1.61
CA CYS A 257 5.66 7.01 -2.56
C CYS A 257 7.01 6.31 -2.64
N ASN A 258 7.03 5.08 -3.15
CA ASN A 258 8.27 4.34 -3.40
C ASN A 258 8.60 4.30 -4.89
N VAL A 259 7.58 4.21 -5.75
CA VAL A 259 7.71 4.15 -7.21
C VAL A 259 6.62 4.96 -7.90
N ASP A 260 6.85 5.34 -9.16
CA ASP A 260 5.86 6.09 -9.97
C ASP A 260 4.47 5.43 -10.01
N ALA A 261 4.44 4.10 -10.02
CA ALA A 261 3.21 3.30 -10.05
C ALA A 261 2.37 3.42 -8.76
N ASP A 262 2.93 3.95 -7.68
CA ASP A 262 2.19 4.22 -6.44
C ASP A 262 1.33 5.46 -6.55
N CYS A 263 1.58 6.33 -7.54
CA CYS A 263 1.01 7.67 -7.62
C CYS A 263 -0.11 7.75 -8.67
N SER A 264 -1.27 8.30 -8.29
CA SER A 264 -2.37 8.65 -9.21
C SER A 264 -1.90 9.63 -10.29
N THR A 265 -0.93 10.48 -9.94
CA THR A 265 -0.31 11.46 -10.82
C THR A 265 0.73 10.86 -11.77
N GLY A 266 1.05 9.56 -11.61
CA GLY A 266 1.94 8.82 -12.47
C GLY A 266 3.43 9.09 -12.26
N SER A 267 3.81 9.87 -11.25
CA SER A 267 5.22 10.11 -10.94
C SER A 267 5.48 10.29 -9.44
N CYS A 268 6.51 9.60 -8.97
CA CYS A 268 7.05 9.64 -7.63
C CYS A 268 8.35 10.45 -7.64
N ALA A 269 8.24 11.73 -7.29
CA ALA A 269 9.32 12.70 -7.37
C ALA A 269 10.06 12.81 -6.03
N PHE A 270 11.40 12.89 -6.08
CA PHE A 270 12.19 13.20 -4.89
C PHE A 270 12.11 14.69 -4.58
N VAL A 271 11.63 15.02 -3.39
CA VAL A 271 11.60 16.37 -2.84
C VAL A 271 12.70 16.48 -1.79
N THR A 272 13.69 17.34 -2.06
CA THR A 272 14.78 17.65 -1.14
C THR A 272 14.21 17.98 0.25
N MET A 273 14.71 17.33 1.30
CA MET A 273 14.27 17.39 2.71
C MET A 273 13.07 16.54 3.12
N ARG A 274 12.24 16.03 2.19
CA ARG A 274 11.07 15.21 2.55
C ARG A 274 11.21 13.75 2.12
N GLY A 275 11.93 13.46 1.04
CA GLY A 275 12.01 12.11 0.45
C GLY A 275 11.17 12.00 -0.84
N TYR A 276 10.65 10.82 -1.15
CA TYR A 276 9.87 10.55 -2.36
C TYR A 276 8.38 10.80 -2.14
N PHE A 277 7.78 11.67 -2.97
CA PHE A 277 6.35 12.02 -2.92
C PHE A 277 5.73 12.02 -4.30
N CYS A 278 4.45 11.69 -4.37
CA CYS A 278 3.70 11.79 -5.60
C CYS A 278 3.71 13.25 -6.07
N LYS A 279 4.16 13.45 -7.30
CA LYS A 279 4.18 14.76 -7.96
C LYS A 279 2.75 15.33 -7.96
N GLN A 280 2.61 16.65 -7.79
CA GLN A 280 1.37 17.34 -8.13
C GLN A 280 1.37 17.73 -9.61
N ASN A 281 0.27 17.45 -10.28
CA ASN A 281 0.06 17.65 -11.69
C ASN A 281 -0.28 19.11 -12.02
N ASN A 282 0.18 19.52 -13.20
CA ASN A 282 -0.01 20.84 -13.75
C ASN A 282 -1.40 20.98 -14.40
N PHE A 283 -1.78 22.21 -14.74
CA PHE A 283 -2.99 22.49 -15.50
C PHE A 283 -3.14 21.56 -16.72
N GLY A 284 -4.32 20.97 -16.89
CA GLY A 284 -4.66 20.09 -18.01
C GLY A 284 -4.12 18.65 -17.89
N GLU A 285 -3.25 18.36 -16.93
CA GLU A 285 -2.86 16.98 -16.60
C GLU A 285 -3.99 16.30 -15.80
N THR A 286 -4.01 14.96 -15.84
CA THR A 286 -5.06 14.17 -15.19
C THR A 286 -4.99 14.25 -13.68
N CYS A 287 -6.15 14.27 -13.03
CA CYS A 287 -6.28 14.20 -11.58
C CYS A 287 -7.44 13.32 -11.19
N ARG A 288 -7.37 12.77 -9.98
CA ARG A 288 -8.42 11.99 -9.36
C ARG A 288 -9.01 12.71 -8.16
N ASP A 289 -8.16 13.41 -7.41
CA ASP A 289 -8.58 14.28 -6.31
C ASP A 289 -7.93 15.67 -6.41
N LEU A 290 -8.33 16.58 -5.53
CA LEU A 290 -7.82 17.95 -5.49
C LEU A 290 -6.30 17.98 -5.27
N ARG A 291 -5.74 17.11 -4.44
CA ARG A 291 -4.31 17.11 -4.04
C ARG A 291 -3.40 16.67 -5.17
N ASP A 292 -3.94 15.93 -6.13
CA ASP A 292 -3.25 15.61 -7.37
C ASP A 292 -2.86 16.85 -8.16
N CYS A 293 -3.49 17.99 -7.92
CA CYS A 293 -3.26 19.22 -8.69
C CYS A 293 -2.45 20.24 -7.91
N LEU A 294 -1.52 20.93 -8.60
CA LEU A 294 -0.79 22.06 -8.02
C LEU A 294 -1.72 23.19 -7.58
N SER A 295 -2.85 23.35 -8.27
CA SER A 295 -3.91 24.32 -7.94
C SER A 295 -4.82 23.87 -6.79
N ASN A 296 -4.62 22.66 -6.25
CA ASN A 296 -5.58 21.98 -5.38
C ASN A 296 -7.02 21.94 -5.94
N ASN A 297 -7.19 21.96 -7.25
CA ASN A 297 -8.50 21.90 -7.87
C ASN A 297 -8.51 20.97 -9.09
N CYS A 298 -9.34 19.95 -8.99
CA CYS A 298 -9.51 18.89 -9.97
C CYS A 298 -10.93 18.98 -10.54
N ALA A 299 -11.04 19.29 -11.83
CA ALA A 299 -12.33 19.41 -12.49
C ALA A 299 -12.98 18.04 -12.63
N SER A 300 -14.04 17.76 -11.86
CA SER A 300 -14.71 16.46 -11.85
C SER A 300 -15.33 16.07 -13.21
N SER A 301 -15.62 17.04 -14.07
CA SER A 301 -16.18 16.79 -15.40
C SER A 301 -15.16 16.21 -16.39
N THR A 302 -13.88 16.56 -16.23
CA THR A 302 -12.81 16.17 -17.17
C THR A 302 -11.72 15.34 -16.52
N ASN A 303 -11.73 15.21 -15.19
CA ASN A 303 -10.65 14.61 -14.40
C ASN A 303 -9.28 15.24 -14.73
N THR A 304 -9.26 16.57 -14.87
CA THR A 304 -8.04 17.34 -15.15
C THR A 304 -7.84 18.49 -14.19
N CYS A 305 -6.59 18.80 -13.89
CA CYS A 305 -6.24 19.91 -13.02
C CYS A 305 -6.60 21.26 -13.62
N LEU A 306 -7.21 22.12 -12.80
CA LEU A 306 -7.47 23.52 -13.15
C LEU A 306 -6.22 24.38 -12.97
N ALA A 307 -6.18 25.50 -13.66
CA ALA A 307 -5.04 26.41 -13.65
C ALA A 307 -4.99 27.20 -12.32
N PRO A 308 -3.80 27.33 -11.72
CA PRO A 308 -3.63 28.08 -10.47
C PRO A 308 -3.80 29.59 -10.69
N VAL A 309 -3.91 30.35 -9.59
CA VAL A 309 -4.02 31.82 -9.62
C VAL A 309 -2.85 32.44 -10.41
N GLY A 310 -3.17 33.39 -11.29
CA GLY A 310 -2.19 34.10 -12.12
C GLY A 310 -1.72 33.36 -13.39
N ALA A 311 -2.06 32.08 -13.55
CA ALA A 311 -1.81 31.31 -14.76
C ALA A 311 -2.62 31.85 -15.94
N THR A 312 -2.10 31.70 -17.16
CA THR A 312 -2.78 32.15 -18.38
C THR A 312 -4.04 31.33 -18.62
N CYS A 313 -5.14 31.98 -18.99
CA CYS A 313 -6.42 31.35 -19.27
C CYS A 313 -7.08 31.96 -20.51
N SER A 314 -7.95 31.18 -21.15
CA SER A 314 -8.77 31.62 -22.29
C SER A 314 -10.25 31.72 -21.94
N ASN A 315 -10.69 31.04 -20.88
CA ASN A 315 -12.05 31.11 -20.35
C ASN A 315 -12.07 30.76 -18.86
N ASN A 316 -13.20 31.04 -18.23
CA ASN A 316 -13.44 30.84 -16.80
C ASN A 316 -13.27 29.39 -16.33
N ALA A 317 -13.67 28.41 -17.15
CA ALA A 317 -13.61 26.99 -16.80
C ALA A 317 -12.18 26.44 -16.71
N MET A 318 -11.18 27.17 -17.18
CA MET A 318 -9.77 26.78 -17.05
C MET A 318 -9.20 27.09 -15.67
N CYS A 319 -9.81 27.99 -14.90
CA CYS A 319 -9.25 28.53 -13.67
C CYS A 319 -9.81 27.85 -12.43
N ALA A 320 -8.95 27.59 -11.44
CA ALA A 320 -9.38 27.05 -10.15
C ALA A 320 -10.38 27.96 -9.42
N SER A 321 -10.27 29.28 -9.62
CA SER A 321 -11.21 30.30 -9.14
C SER A 321 -12.50 30.42 -9.96
N GLY A 322 -12.62 29.66 -11.05
CA GLY A 322 -13.75 29.80 -11.99
C GLY A 322 -13.79 31.15 -12.74
N LEU A 323 -12.75 31.99 -12.66
CA LEU A 323 -12.72 33.30 -13.29
C LEU A 323 -11.40 33.56 -14.03
N CYS A 324 -11.52 33.93 -15.31
CA CYS A 324 -10.43 34.34 -16.17
C CYS A 324 -10.52 35.84 -16.44
N GLU A 325 -9.64 36.64 -15.82
CA GLU A 325 -9.62 38.09 -15.94
C GLU A 325 -8.30 38.58 -16.55
N GLY A 326 -8.40 39.36 -17.64
CA GLY A 326 -7.21 39.85 -18.34
C GLY A 326 -6.33 38.73 -18.92
N GLY A 327 -6.93 37.57 -19.25
CA GLY A 327 -6.21 36.39 -19.72
C GLY A 327 -5.41 35.67 -18.62
N LYS A 328 -5.66 35.98 -17.35
CA LYS A 328 -5.07 35.31 -16.19
C LYS A 328 -6.14 34.82 -15.21
N CYS A 329 -5.88 33.71 -14.54
CA CYS A 329 -6.78 33.20 -13.52
C CYS A 329 -6.80 34.13 -12.32
N SER A 330 -8.00 34.55 -11.91
CA SER A 330 -8.20 35.43 -10.76
C SER A 330 -7.91 34.72 -9.44
N LYS A 331 -7.80 35.51 -8.36
CA LYS A 331 -7.73 35.01 -6.98
C LYS A 331 -8.95 34.15 -6.62
N LEU A 332 -8.77 33.29 -5.62
CA LEU A 332 -9.76 32.36 -5.09
C LEU A 332 -10.79 33.08 -4.20
N GLY A 333 -12.05 32.68 -4.33
CA GLY A 333 -13.21 33.16 -3.59
C GLY A 333 -13.38 32.51 -2.22
N PHE A 334 -14.48 32.78 -1.51
CA PHE A 334 -14.76 32.20 -0.20
C PHE A 334 -14.93 30.68 -0.28
N GLN A 335 -14.33 29.93 0.66
CA GLN A 335 -14.29 28.46 0.74
C GLN A 335 -13.54 27.74 -0.38
N ASP A 336 -13.05 28.44 -1.40
CA ASP A 336 -12.14 27.85 -2.38
C ASP A 336 -10.89 27.29 -1.68
N THR A 337 -10.43 26.14 -2.15
CA THR A 337 -9.25 25.47 -1.58
C THR A 337 -7.99 26.25 -1.90
N CYS A 338 -7.21 26.62 -0.87
CA CYS A 338 -5.99 27.41 -0.99
C CYS A 338 -4.79 26.70 -0.37
N THR A 339 -3.58 27.03 -0.85
CA THR A 339 -2.31 26.66 -0.21
C THR A 339 -1.69 27.81 0.56
N SER A 340 -2.05 29.04 0.20
CA SER A 340 -1.49 30.24 0.79
C SER A 340 -2.47 31.39 0.79
N ALA A 341 -2.30 32.27 1.77
CA ALA A 341 -3.09 33.49 1.93
C ALA A 341 -3.12 34.36 0.67
N VAL A 342 -2.03 34.39 -0.12
CA VAL A 342 -1.92 35.27 -1.30
C VAL A 342 -2.84 34.86 -2.45
N GLU A 343 -3.26 33.60 -2.49
CA GLU A 343 -4.19 33.07 -3.49
C GLU A 343 -5.63 33.55 -3.24
N CYS A 344 -5.96 33.84 -1.98
CA CYS A 344 -7.30 34.26 -1.57
C CYS A 344 -7.56 35.74 -1.80
N MET A 345 -8.79 36.08 -2.18
CA MET A 345 -9.24 37.48 -2.23
C MET A 345 -9.22 38.15 -0.85
N SER A 346 -9.59 37.42 0.19
CA SER A 346 -9.52 37.86 1.59
C SER A 346 -8.09 37.97 2.14
N SER A 347 -7.08 37.57 1.37
CA SER A 347 -5.69 37.45 1.83
C SER A 347 -5.54 36.57 3.08
N THR A 348 -6.50 35.66 3.30
CA THR A 348 -6.55 34.78 4.47
C THR A 348 -6.96 33.38 4.01
N CYS A 349 -6.05 32.43 4.22
CA CYS A 349 -6.26 31.01 3.94
C CYS A 349 -6.29 30.26 5.28
N ASN A 350 -7.47 29.81 5.70
CA ASN A 350 -7.69 29.21 7.01
C ASN A 350 -7.93 27.71 6.89
N VAL A 351 -7.38 26.93 7.82
CA VAL A 351 -7.72 25.52 8.00
C VAL A 351 -9.17 25.41 8.47
N GLY A 352 -9.99 24.64 7.75
CA GLY A 352 -11.36 24.42 8.21
C GLY A 352 -12.25 23.56 7.32
N ALA A 353 -11.93 23.42 6.02
CA ALA A 353 -12.73 22.59 5.14
C ALA A 353 -12.17 21.16 5.10
N THR A 354 -13.01 20.18 5.42
CA THR A 354 -12.72 18.78 5.12
C THR A 354 -13.19 18.50 3.70
N SER A 355 -12.26 18.30 2.78
CA SER A 355 -12.58 17.91 1.40
C SER A 355 -12.54 16.40 1.29
N CYS A 356 -13.65 15.80 0.85
CA CYS A 356 -13.74 14.36 0.65
C CYS A 356 -13.65 14.06 -0.85
N GLY A 357 -12.61 13.31 -1.23
CA GLY A 357 -12.47 12.72 -2.54
C GLY A 357 -12.89 11.24 -2.53
N PRO A 358 -12.84 10.57 -3.69
CA PRO A 358 -13.10 9.13 -3.79
C PRO A 358 -12.15 8.28 -2.93
N GLU A 359 -11.02 8.85 -2.49
CA GLU A 359 -10.00 8.17 -1.68
C GLU A 359 -10.06 8.49 -0.18
N GLY A 360 -11.03 9.31 0.23
CA GLY A 360 -11.25 9.71 1.60
C GLY A 360 -11.23 11.22 1.81
N CYS A 361 -11.40 11.60 3.07
CA CYS A 361 -11.47 12.99 3.48
C CYS A 361 -10.10 13.48 3.95
N PHE A 362 -9.72 14.68 3.52
CA PHE A 362 -8.50 15.34 3.94
C PHE A 362 -8.82 16.78 4.36
N THR A 363 -8.05 17.30 5.29
CA THR A 363 -8.14 18.68 5.72
C THR A 363 -7.53 19.59 4.65
N THR A 364 -8.37 20.42 4.08
CA THR A 364 -7.99 21.50 3.16
C THR A 364 -8.06 22.83 3.87
N GLN A 365 -7.22 23.77 3.43
CA GLN A 365 -7.40 25.16 3.79
C GLN A 365 -8.37 25.79 2.80
N GLY A 366 -9.27 26.61 3.32
CA GLY A 366 -10.24 27.38 2.54
C GLY A 366 -9.98 28.87 2.68
N CYS A 367 -10.23 29.61 1.62
CA CYS A 367 -10.20 31.07 1.69
C CYS A 367 -11.33 31.59 2.59
N SER A 368 -11.02 32.58 3.42
CA SER A 368 -12.03 33.24 4.26
C SER A 368 -12.85 34.25 3.48
N ALA A 369 -14.00 34.66 4.03
CA ALA A 369 -14.80 35.70 3.43
C ALA A 369 -14.01 37.02 3.39
N SER A 370 -14.14 37.74 2.28
CA SER A 370 -13.55 39.05 2.06
C SER A 370 -14.20 40.11 2.96
N SER A 371 -13.37 40.95 3.57
CA SER A 371 -13.82 42.12 4.32
C SER A 371 -14.36 43.21 3.38
N THR A 372 -15.13 44.15 3.93
CA THR A 372 -15.60 45.32 3.17
C THR A 372 -14.44 46.03 2.46
N GLY A 373 -14.60 46.31 1.17
CA GLY A 373 -13.61 46.94 0.31
C GLY A 373 -12.58 45.98 -0.30
N ALA A 374 -12.51 44.72 0.16
CA ALA A 374 -11.68 43.69 -0.45
C ALA A 374 -12.32 43.13 -1.73
N ALA A 375 -11.53 42.44 -2.54
CA ALA A 375 -11.97 41.88 -3.82
C ALA A 375 -13.00 40.75 -3.62
N CYS A 376 -13.88 40.59 -4.60
CA CYS A 376 -14.88 39.52 -4.67
C CYS A 376 -15.20 39.18 -6.14
N VAL A 377 -15.78 38.02 -6.39
CA VAL A 377 -16.35 37.57 -7.67
C VAL A 377 -17.87 37.48 -7.58
N ASP A 378 -18.36 36.90 -6.48
CA ASP A 378 -19.78 36.78 -6.17
C ASP A 378 -20.12 37.29 -4.77
N ASP A 379 -21.42 37.42 -4.50
CA ASP A 379 -21.93 37.92 -3.22
C ASP A 379 -21.52 37.00 -2.03
N GLY A 380 -21.28 35.71 -2.29
CA GLY A 380 -20.85 34.72 -1.31
C GLY A 380 -19.39 34.88 -0.89
N ASP A 381 -18.58 35.58 -1.68
CA ASP A 381 -17.20 35.92 -1.30
C ASP A 381 -17.14 36.93 -0.16
N CYS A 382 -18.21 37.67 0.08
CA CYS A 382 -18.25 38.75 1.05
C CYS A 382 -18.76 38.30 2.42
N GLY A 383 -18.31 38.99 3.48
CA GLY A 383 -18.85 38.79 4.82
C GLY A 383 -20.36 39.00 4.90
N SER A 384 -21.00 38.42 5.93
CA SER A 384 -22.45 38.53 6.14
C SER A 384 -22.94 39.98 6.10
N GLY A 385 -23.97 40.25 5.30
CA GLY A 385 -24.54 41.60 5.13
C GLY A 385 -23.77 42.50 4.15
N SER A 386 -22.85 41.94 3.38
CA SER A 386 -22.19 42.60 2.24
C SER A 386 -22.56 41.93 0.92
N TRP A 387 -22.34 42.62 -0.19
CA TRP A 387 -22.55 42.14 -1.55
C TRP A 387 -21.35 42.52 -2.43
N CYS A 388 -21.17 41.82 -3.54
CA CYS A 388 -20.05 42.07 -4.43
C CYS A 388 -20.43 43.09 -5.51
N SER A 389 -19.74 44.24 -5.49
CA SER A 389 -20.04 45.36 -6.40
C SER A 389 -19.81 45.07 -7.89
N GLY A 390 -19.18 43.93 -8.20
CA GLY A 390 -18.79 43.51 -9.55
C GLY A 390 -19.57 42.31 -10.08
N SER A 391 -20.51 41.73 -9.33
CA SER A 391 -21.27 40.53 -9.73
C SER A 391 -22.32 40.79 -10.80
N ILE A 392 -21.93 41.39 -11.91
CA ILE A 392 -22.73 41.45 -13.13
C ILE A 392 -22.40 40.17 -13.90
N VAL A 393 -23.42 39.39 -14.24
CA VAL A 393 -23.29 38.14 -15.01
C VAL A 393 -22.45 38.40 -16.26
N GLY A 394 -21.24 37.84 -16.30
CA GLY A 394 -20.37 37.98 -17.46
C GLY A 394 -18.91 38.21 -17.11
N PHE A 395 -18.52 39.33 -16.52
CA PHE A 395 -17.09 39.69 -16.49
C PHE A 395 -16.74 40.69 -15.37
N LYS A 396 -15.73 40.32 -14.56
CA LYS A 396 -14.87 41.09 -13.64
C LYS A 396 -15.11 40.90 -12.14
N SER A 397 -13.99 40.90 -11.40
CA SER A 397 -13.97 41.00 -9.94
C SER A 397 -14.51 42.36 -9.47
N GLY A 398 -15.24 42.36 -8.36
CA GLY A 398 -15.77 43.54 -7.66
C GLY A 398 -15.07 43.82 -6.34
N LYS A 399 -15.68 44.69 -5.53
CA LYS A 399 -15.33 44.88 -4.12
C LYS A 399 -16.53 44.60 -3.24
N CYS A 400 -16.29 44.02 -2.06
CA CYS A 400 -17.34 43.83 -1.07
C CYS A 400 -17.84 45.19 -0.56
N ALA A 401 -19.14 45.43 -0.68
CA ALA A 401 -19.82 46.63 -0.22
C ALA A 401 -20.86 46.27 0.85
N VAL A 402 -20.98 47.09 1.88
CA VAL A 402 -21.96 46.87 2.96
C VAL A 402 -23.37 47.17 2.45
N GLY A 403 -24.34 46.37 2.91
CA GLY A 403 -25.76 46.60 2.68
C GLY A 403 -26.38 45.64 1.67
N THR A 404 -27.61 45.93 1.25
CA THR A 404 -28.32 45.13 0.25
C THR A 404 -27.94 45.57 -1.16
N ARG A 405 -27.78 44.60 -2.07
CA ARG A 405 -27.54 44.84 -3.49
C ARG A 405 -28.56 45.85 -4.04
N PRO A 406 -28.13 46.96 -4.67
CA PRO A 406 -29.04 47.89 -5.32
C PRO A 406 -29.89 47.13 -6.34
N ALA A 407 -31.21 47.32 -6.30
CA ALA A 407 -32.11 46.71 -7.28
C ALA A 407 -31.64 47.11 -8.69
N SER A 408 -31.20 46.12 -9.46
CA SER A 408 -30.72 46.36 -10.83
C SER A 408 -31.89 46.88 -11.65
N THR A 409 -31.84 48.16 -12.04
CA THR A 409 -32.68 48.70 -13.11
C THR A 409 -32.26 48.02 -14.40
N THR A 410 -32.89 46.89 -14.70
CA THR A 410 -32.84 46.25 -16.01
C THR A 410 -33.53 47.19 -16.99
N THR A 411 -32.78 48.12 -17.57
CA THR A 411 -33.19 48.77 -18.82
C THR A 411 -33.04 47.74 -19.93
N SER A 412 -33.99 46.81 -19.98
CA SER A 412 -34.26 45.98 -21.14
C SER A 412 -34.59 46.93 -22.29
N LYS A 413 -33.62 47.22 -23.15
CA LYS A 413 -33.83 47.94 -24.39
C LYS A 413 -34.70 47.05 -25.29
N ALA A 414 -36.02 47.20 -25.14
CA ALA A 414 -37.00 46.57 -26.01
C ALA A 414 -36.85 47.17 -27.41
N THR A 415 -36.35 46.37 -28.34
CA THR A 415 -36.47 46.60 -29.77
C THR A 415 -37.95 46.57 -30.13
N SER A 416 -38.55 47.73 -30.33
CA SER A 416 -39.88 47.83 -30.96
C SER A 416 -39.85 48.87 -32.06
N THR A 417 -40.31 48.40 -33.22
CA THR A 417 -40.44 49.08 -34.49
C THR A 417 -41.60 50.09 -34.49
N THR A 418 -41.49 51.04 -35.42
CA THR A 418 -42.54 51.83 -36.11
C THR A 418 -42.82 53.28 -35.66
N SER A 419 -42.77 54.15 -36.68
CA SER A 419 -43.63 55.33 -36.93
C SER A 419 -43.25 56.72 -36.37
N LYS A 420 -42.54 57.47 -37.21
CA LYS A 420 -42.80 58.82 -37.74
C LYS A 420 -43.67 59.83 -36.94
N ALA A 421 -43.07 61.02 -36.78
CA ALA A 421 -43.63 62.38 -36.63
C ALA A 421 -44.30 62.76 -35.30
N SER A 422 -43.71 63.69 -34.55
CA SER A 422 -43.88 65.14 -34.76
C SER A 422 -43.05 65.98 -33.78
N THR A 423 -42.64 67.13 -34.30
CA THR A 423 -41.89 68.24 -33.72
C THR A 423 -42.42 68.79 -32.39
N THR A 424 -41.53 69.11 -31.45
CA THR A 424 -41.56 70.42 -30.77
C THR A 424 -40.16 70.82 -30.28
N THR A 425 -39.75 72.00 -30.73
CA THR A 425 -38.49 72.69 -30.46
C THR A 425 -38.55 73.37 -29.10
N THR A 426 -37.51 73.24 -28.27
CA THR A 426 -37.10 74.33 -27.37
C THR A 426 -35.60 74.26 -27.17
N SER A 427 -34.93 75.25 -27.74
CA SER A 427 -33.51 75.51 -27.61
C SER A 427 -33.21 76.17 -26.27
N ILE A 428 -32.20 75.69 -25.53
CA ILE A 428 -31.39 76.55 -24.67
C ILE A 428 -29.92 76.33 -25.03
N LYS A 429 -29.23 77.46 -25.07
CA LYS A 429 -28.06 77.83 -25.83
C LYS A 429 -26.88 77.98 -24.86
N THR A 430 -25.68 77.57 -25.31
CA THR A 430 -24.34 78.13 -24.99
C THR A 430 -23.81 77.96 -23.55
N THR A 431 -22.51 77.82 -23.25
CA THR A 431 -21.29 78.20 -24.00
C THR A 431 -20.06 77.51 -23.35
N SER A 432 -19.12 77.08 -24.20
CA SER A 432 -17.65 77.26 -24.09
C SER A 432 -16.89 76.85 -22.82
N LYS A 433 -15.81 76.06 -22.98
CA LYS A 433 -14.48 76.61 -23.33
C LYS A 433 -13.43 75.49 -23.34
N ALA A 434 -12.77 75.34 -24.50
CA ALA A 434 -11.55 74.58 -24.66
C ALA A 434 -10.36 75.35 -24.04
N THR A 435 -9.39 74.64 -23.47
CA THR A 435 -7.98 75.09 -23.51
C THR A 435 -7.05 73.89 -23.53
N SER A 436 -6.22 73.88 -24.56
CA SER A 436 -5.14 72.95 -24.88
C SER A 436 -3.83 73.39 -24.24
N SER A 437 -2.94 72.45 -23.89
CA SER A 437 -1.47 72.54 -24.03
C SER A 437 -0.81 71.33 -23.34
N SER A 438 -0.16 70.42 -24.10
CA SER A 438 1.30 70.32 -24.37
C SER A 438 1.93 69.19 -23.54
N ALA A 439 2.20 68.01 -24.10
CA ALA A 439 3.38 67.62 -24.90
C ALA A 439 4.69 67.58 -24.11
N THR A 440 5.19 66.37 -23.83
CA THR A 440 6.63 66.06 -23.86
C THR A 440 6.89 64.63 -24.32
N THR A 441 7.85 64.58 -25.23
CA THR A 441 8.41 63.51 -26.04
C THR A 441 9.17 62.46 -25.22
N SER A 442 9.15 61.20 -25.65
CA SER A 442 10.34 60.33 -25.67
C SER A 442 10.17 59.18 -26.67
N LYS A 443 10.98 59.25 -27.73
CA LYS A 443 11.23 58.18 -28.70
C LYS A 443 12.15 57.12 -28.07
N SER A 444 11.90 55.84 -28.34
CA SER A 444 12.94 54.93 -28.81
C SER A 444 12.36 53.67 -29.45
N THR A 445 12.95 53.36 -30.59
CA THR A 445 12.69 52.28 -31.55
C THR A 445 13.45 51.02 -31.17
N THR A 446 12.85 49.83 -31.32
CA THR A 446 13.49 48.72 -32.06
C THR A 446 12.48 47.63 -32.41
N SER A 447 12.43 47.30 -33.70
CA SER A 447 11.64 46.24 -34.31
C SER A 447 12.31 44.88 -34.06
N VAL A 448 11.53 43.85 -33.68
CA VAL A 448 11.93 42.45 -33.91
C VAL A 448 10.75 41.65 -34.43
N LYS A 449 11.03 40.95 -35.52
CA LYS A 449 10.18 40.23 -36.47
C LYS A 449 9.78 38.86 -35.91
N SER A 450 8.49 38.59 -35.78
CA SER A 450 7.96 37.26 -35.41
C SER A 450 7.64 36.45 -36.67
N THR A 451 8.27 35.27 -36.79
CA THR A 451 8.00 34.29 -37.85
C THR A 451 6.98 33.27 -37.33
N SER A 452 5.81 33.23 -37.97
CA SER A 452 4.75 32.25 -37.75
C SER A 452 4.76 31.21 -38.86
N THR A 453 4.88 29.91 -38.53
CA THR A 453 4.64 28.81 -39.48
C THR A 453 3.40 28.05 -39.05
N SER A 454 2.36 28.19 -39.86
CA SER A 454 1.11 27.43 -39.85
C SER A 454 1.27 26.16 -40.70
N VAL A 455 0.73 25.02 -40.25
CA VAL A 455 0.57 23.83 -41.11
C VAL A 455 -0.81 23.19 -40.95
N LYS A 456 -1.71 23.72 -41.78
CA LYS A 456 -2.66 23.05 -42.69
C LYS A 456 -3.00 21.56 -42.46
N SER A 457 -4.28 21.32 -42.19
CA SER A 457 -5.01 20.05 -42.29
C SER A 457 -5.18 19.59 -43.76
N THR A 458 -5.20 18.28 -44.03
CA THR A 458 -5.86 17.70 -45.22
C THR A 458 -6.25 16.24 -44.99
N SER A 459 -7.48 15.91 -45.39
CA SER A 459 -8.23 14.64 -45.32
C SER A 459 -8.30 13.91 -46.67
N THR A 460 -8.34 12.57 -46.72
CA THR A 460 -9.15 11.65 -47.60
C THR A 460 -8.62 10.19 -47.55
N SER A 461 -9.42 9.14 -47.21
CA SER A 461 -10.22 8.22 -48.08
C SER A 461 -9.39 7.48 -49.17
N THR A 462 -9.38 6.15 -49.42
CA THR A 462 -10.41 5.09 -49.49
C THR A 462 -9.79 3.70 -49.89
N LYS A 463 -10.46 2.57 -49.53
CA LYS A 463 -10.63 1.24 -50.23
C LYS A 463 -9.38 0.40 -50.64
N SER A 464 -9.38 -0.92 -50.89
CA SER A 464 -10.12 -2.18 -50.56
C SER A 464 -9.53 -3.28 -51.48
N ALA A 465 -9.28 -4.51 -51.00
CA ALA A 465 -9.24 -5.83 -51.71
C ALA A 465 -8.45 -6.82 -50.82
N THR A 466 -8.97 -7.91 -50.23
CA THR A 466 -9.56 -9.17 -50.75
C THR A 466 -8.59 -10.04 -51.56
N SER A 467 -8.13 -11.17 -50.98
CA SER A 467 -8.35 -12.57 -51.48
C SER A 467 -7.39 -13.63 -50.88
N THR A 468 -8.01 -14.65 -50.27
CA THR A 468 -7.81 -16.13 -50.30
C THR A 468 -6.45 -16.86 -50.12
N THR A 469 -6.42 -17.66 -49.04
CA THR A 469 -6.22 -19.15 -48.94
C THR A 469 -5.00 -19.86 -49.58
N SER A 470 -4.17 -20.55 -48.76
CA SER A 470 -3.98 -22.03 -48.76
C SER A 470 -2.85 -22.60 -47.85
N LYS A 471 -3.26 -23.56 -47.02
CA LYS A 471 -2.70 -24.80 -46.39
C LYS A 471 -1.24 -25.32 -46.64
N SER A 472 -0.64 -25.84 -45.53
CA SER A 472 0.34 -26.95 -45.31
C SER A 472 1.69 -26.98 -46.08
N THR A 473 2.86 -27.48 -45.62
CA THR A 473 3.30 -28.43 -44.56
C THR A 473 4.85 -28.32 -44.39
N THR A 474 5.39 -28.85 -43.27
CA THR A 474 6.77 -29.32 -42.91
C THR A 474 7.79 -29.53 -44.06
N THR A 475 9.12 -29.30 -43.98
CA THR A 475 10.14 -29.75 -42.99
C THR A 475 11.56 -29.18 -43.34
N THR A 476 12.44 -29.06 -42.33
CA THR A 476 13.94 -29.13 -42.31
C THR A 476 14.87 -28.17 -43.10
N LYS A 477 15.56 -27.32 -42.32
CA LYS A 477 17.02 -27.02 -42.26
C LYS A 477 17.86 -27.00 -43.55
N ALA A 478 18.31 -25.80 -43.96
CA ALA A 478 19.71 -25.52 -44.32
C ALA A 478 19.96 -24.00 -44.44
N THR A 479 21.15 -23.60 -43.99
CA THR A 479 21.72 -22.26 -43.93
C THR A 479 22.12 -21.76 -45.33
N THR A 480 21.66 -20.58 -45.74
CA THR A 480 22.34 -19.79 -46.78
C THR A 480 22.13 -18.29 -46.61
N THR A 481 23.25 -17.60 -46.51
CA THR A 481 23.40 -16.15 -46.55
C THR A 481 22.98 -15.63 -47.93
N SER A 482 22.09 -14.63 -47.97
CA SER A 482 21.85 -13.83 -49.18
C SER A 482 21.59 -12.38 -48.80
N LYS A 483 22.57 -11.54 -49.11
CA LYS A 483 22.47 -10.07 -49.09
C LYS A 483 21.58 -9.65 -50.26
N THR A 484 20.49 -8.95 -49.96
CA THR A 484 19.75 -8.18 -50.96
C THR A 484 19.68 -6.73 -50.49
N THR A 485 20.56 -5.91 -51.05
CA THR A 485 20.55 -4.46 -50.92
C THR A 485 19.37 -3.88 -51.69
N THR A 486 18.37 -3.38 -50.97
CA THR A 486 17.39 -2.43 -51.49
C THR A 486 17.52 -1.11 -50.72
N LYS A 487 17.66 -0.05 -51.50
CA LYS A 487 17.98 1.33 -51.13
C LYS A 487 16.84 1.92 -50.29
N ALA A 488 17.06 2.09 -49.00
CA ALA A 488 16.09 2.66 -48.06
C ALA A 488 16.22 4.19 -47.98
N SER A 489 15.10 4.87 -48.23
CA SER A 489 14.89 6.28 -47.90
C SER A 489 15.00 6.48 -46.39
N SER A 490 15.86 7.40 -45.96
CA SER A 490 16.22 7.62 -44.56
C SER A 490 15.04 8.23 -43.78
N THR A 491 14.24 7.38 -43.15
CA THR A 491 13.33 7.78 -42.08
C THR A 491 14.07 7.54 -40.75
N THR A 492 14.19 8.58 -39.94
CA THR A 492 14.82 8.52 -38.62
C THR A 492 14.05 7.52 -37.74
N ALA A 493 14.70 6.43 -37.31
CA ALA A 493 14.09 5.41 -36.47
C ALA A 493 13.63 6.01 -35.12
N LEU A 494 12.43 5.63 -34.65
CA LEU A 494 11.80 6.19 -33.46
C LEU A 494 12.47 5.70 -32.16
N PRO A 495 12.53 6.57 -31.12
CA PRO A 495 13.10 6.22 -29.81
C PRO A 495 12.21 5.25 -29.03
N SER A 496 12.73 4.69 -27.92
CA SER A 496 11.95 3.87 -26.99
C SER A 496 10.71 4.61 -26.49
N ALA A 497 9.65 3.87 -26.17
CA ALA A 497 8.34 4.38 -25.78
C ALA A 497 7.52 5.09 -26.90
N ALA A 498 8.06 5.27 -28.10
CA ALA A 498 7.30 5.84 -29.21
C ALA A 498 6.32 4.83 -29.83
N ALA A 499 5.20 5.33 -30.37
CA ALA A 499 4.23 4.50 -31.07
C ALA A 499 4.83 3.93 -32.37
N CYS A 500 4.53 2.67 -32.68
CA CYS A 500 5.06 1.96 -33.84
C CYS A 500 4.04 1.03 -34.47
N THR A 501 4.18 0.79 -35.77
CA THR A 501 3.37 -0.18 -36.53
C THR A 501 4.17 -1.43 -36.92
N ALA A 502 5.49 -1.32 -36.99
CA ALA A 502 6.41 -2.40 -37.34
C ALA A 502 7.75 -2.29 -36.59
N ASN A 503 8.45 -3.41 -36.45
CA ASN A 503 9.75 -3.50 -35.75
C ASN A 503 10.82 -2.58 -36.35
N ALA A 504 10.88 -2.48 -37.69
CA ALA A 504 11.87 -1.68 -38.41
C ALA A 504 11.76 -0.17 -38.15
N VAL A 505 10.62 0.28 -37.61
CA VAL A 505 10.34 1.68 -37.29
C VAL A 505 11.02 2.10 -35.99
N CYS A 506 11.35 1.15 -35.11
CA CYS A 506 11.96 1.39 -33.81
C CYS A 506 13.48 1.32 -33.88
N LYS A 507 14.18 2.22 -33.19
CA LYS A 507 15.65 2.17 -33.06
C LYS A 507 16.14 0.86 -32.42
N SER A 508 15.34 0.28 -31.53
CA SER A 508 15.60 -1.04 -30.92
C SER A 508 15.35 -2.22 -31.86
N GLY A 509 14.70 -1.99 -33.00
CA GLY A 509 14.20 -3.04 -33.89
C GLY A 509 13.06 -3.87 -33.29
N TYR A 510 12.38 -3.39 -32.24
CA TYR A 510 11.26 -4.10 -31.61
C TYR A 510 10.08 -3.18 -31.29
N CYS A 511 8.92 -3.54 -31.84
CA CYS A 511 7.63 -2.89 -31.64
C CYS A 511 6.71 -3.81 -30.83
N ARG A 512 6.52 -3.50 -29.54
CA ARG A 512 5.70 -4.27 -28.62
C ARG A 512 4.22 -4.01 -28.88
N LYS A 513 3.53 -4.98 -29.46
CA LYS A 513 2.08 -4.94 -29.70
C LYS A 513 1.32 -5.68 -28.60
N ALA A 514 0.35 -5.00 -27.99
CA ALA A 514 -0.54 -5.58 -26.99
C ALA A 514 -1.33 -6.76 -27.57
N LEU A 515 -1.61 -7.76 -26.73
CA LEU A 515 -2.54 -8.83 -27.06
C LEU A 515 -3.96 -8.28 -26.90
N LEU A 516 -4.84 -8.56 -27.86
CA LEU A 516 -6.24 -8.19 -27.78
C LEU A 516 -6.98 -9.18 -26.87
N SER A 517 -8.22 -8.82 -26.48
CA SER A 517 -9.03 -9.57 -25.53
C SER A 517 -9.39 -11.00 -25.96
N ASP A 518 -9.18 -11.34 -27.24
CA ASP A 518 -9.36 -12.69 -27.76
C ASP A 518 -8.20 -13.64 -27.40
N GLY A 519 -7.15 -13.14 -26.76
CA GLY A 519 -6.00 -13.93 -26.33
C GLY A 519 -5.12 -14.45 -27.47
N VAL A 520 -5.39 -14.08 -28.73
CA VAL A 520 -4.71 -14.63 -29.91
C VAL A 520 -4.26 -13.53 -30.87
N THR A 521 -5.09 -12.53 -31.13
CA THR A 521 -4.72 -11.43 -32.02
C THR A 521 -3.99 -10.33 -31.27
N ARG A 522 -3.21 -9.55 -32.02
CA ARG A 522 -2.46 -8.41 -31.50
C ARG A 522 -2.97 -7.12 -32.10
N ALA A 523 -2.86 -6.05 -31.33
CA ALA A 523 -3.16 -4.70 -31.80
C ALA A 523 -2.36 -4.38 -33.08
N SER A 524 -2.95 -3.59 -33.98
CA SER A 524 -2.30 -3.16 -35.23
C SER A 524 -1.11 -2.22 -34.97
N THR A 525 -1.14 -1.48 -33.86
CA THR A 525 -0.10 -0.57 -33.35
C THR A 525 0.51 -1.10 -32.04
N GLY A 526 1.69 -0.61 -31.70
CA GLY A 526 2.43 -0.96 -30.49
C GLY A 526 3.37 0.16 -30.06
N THR A 527 4.31 -0.16 -29.18
CA THR A 527 5.28 0.79 -28.62
C THR A 527 6.70 0.27 -28.80
N CYS A 528 7.64 1.13 -29.20
CA CYS A 528 9.04 0.78 -29.33
C CYS A 528 9.63 0.40 -27.97
N ASP A 529 10.17 -0.81 -27.86
CA ASP A 529 10.65 -1.38 -26.60
C ASP A 529 12.00 -2.06 -26.81
N ALA A 530 12.75 -2.29 -25.73
CA ALA A 530 14.02 -2.99 -25.77
C ALA A 530 13.82 -4.50 -26.02
N LYS A 531 14.75 -5.10 -26.77
CA LYS A 531 14.81 -6.56 -26.91
C LYS A 531 15.25 -7.20 -25.60
N LYS A 532 14.73 -8.39 -25.32
CA LYS A 532 14.98 -9.14 -24.09
C LYS A 532 16.04 -10.22 -24.30
N ALA A 533 16.83 -10.48 -23.27
CA ALA A 533 17.85 -11.54 -23.27
C ALA A 533 17.23 -12.94 -23.23
N SER A 534 18.05 -13.97 -23.49
CA SER A 534 17.64 -15.38 -23.38
C SER A 534 17.07 -15.68 -21.97
N GLY A 535 16.06 -16.54 -21.89
CA GLY A 535 15.31 -16.87 -20.67
C GLY A 535 14.23 -15.87 -20.27
N ALA A 536 14.23 -14.65 -20.83
CA ALA A 536 13.19 -13.67 -20.53
C ALA A 536 11.87 -13.99 -21.23
N ARG A 537 10.74 -13.67 -20.59
CA ARG A 537 9.41 -13.88 -21.18
C ARG A 537 9.27 -13.14 -22.50
N CYS A 538 8.87 -13.87 -23.53
CA CYS A 538 8.68 -13.36 -24.88
C CYS A 538 7.34 -13.79 -25.43
N TYR A 539 6.84 -12.99 -26.36
CA TYR A 539 5.59 -13.30 -27.06
C TYR A 539 5.69 -13.08 -28.58
N GLN A 540 6.84 -12.60 -29.04
CA GLN A 540 7.19 -12.42 -30.44
C GLN A 540 8.69 -12.62 -30.60
N ASN A 541 9.09 -13.25 -31.70
CA ASN A 541 10.48 -13.41 -32.11
C ASN A 541 11.27 -12.09 -32.10
N GLY A 542 10.67 -11.01 -32.60
CA GLY A 542 11.29 -9.68 -32.63
C GLY A 542 11.59 -9.07 -31.26
N GLY A 543 10.95 -9.57 -30.19
CA GLY A 543 11.19 -9.13 -28.81
C GLY A 543 12.42 -9.76 -28.15
N CYS A 544 13.07 -10.72 -28.80
CA CYS A 544 14.25 -11.41 -28.28
C CYS A 544 15.52 -10.90 -28.97
N ILE A 545 16.61 -10.76 -28.23
CA ILE A 545 17.92 -10.42 -28.78
C ILE A 545 18.37 -11.51 -29.78
N SER A 546 18.10 -12.78 -29.46
CA SER A 546 18.32 -13.92 -30.35
C SER A 546 17.39 -13.96 -31.58
N GLY A 547 16.39 -13.08 -31.64
CA GLY A 547 15.38 -13.07 -32.69
C GLY A 547 14.41 -14.25 -32.65
N THR A 548 14.48 -15.11 -31.62
CA THR A 548 13.64 -16.32 -31.52
C THR A 548 12.99 -16.43 -30.14
N CYS A 549 11.68 -16.63 -30.16
CA CYS A 549 10.85 -16.84 -28.98
C CYS A 549 10.29 -18.26 -29.02
N ASP A 550 10.58 -19.08 -27.99
CA ASP A 550 9.92 -20.37 -27.84
C ASP A 550 8.47 -20.11 -27.43
N LYS A 551 7.55 -20.22 -28.39
CA LYS A 551 6.12 -19.96 -28.16
C LYS A 551 5.46 -20.96 -27.21
N THR A 552 6.07 -22.13 -27.01
CA THR A 552 5.56 -23.18 -26.13
C THR A 552 5.87 -22.84 -24.67
N LYS A 553 7.06 -22.31 -24.42
CA LYS A 553 7.53 -21.93 -23.08
C LYS A 553 7.34 -20.44 -22.78
N GLY A 554 7.06 -19.63 -23.81
CA GLY A 554 6.92 -18.19 -23.72
C GLY A 554 8.21 -17.47 -23.31
N VAL A 555 9.39 -17.98 -23.69
CA VAL A 555 10.71 -17.41 -23.31
C VAL A 555 11.67 -17.28 -24.50
N CYS A 556 12.52 -16.26 -24.47
CA CYS A 556 13.55 -16.04 -25.47
C CYS A 556 14.58 -17.16 -25.43
N LEU A 557 14.93 -17.69 -26.60
CA LEU A 557 16.01 -18.67 -26.74
C LEU A 557 17.37 -18.01 -26.64
#